data_AF-A0A4Q3D7U7-F1
#
_entry.id   AF-A0A4Q3D7U7-F1
#
_cell.length_a   1.000
_cell.length_b   1.000
_cell.length_c   1.000
_cell.angle_alpha   90.00
_cell.angle_beta   90.00
_cell.angle_gamma   90.00
#
_symmetry.space_group_name_H-M   'P 1'
#
loop_
_entity.id
_entity.type
_entity.pdbx_description
1 polymer ?
#
loop_
_entity_poly.entity_id
_entity_poly.type
_entity_poly.pdbx_seq_one_letter_code
_entity_poly.pdbx_strand_id
1 'polypeptide(L)' 'MSAAGTLTRADLAESLHREVGLSRADAARLVEQILGHMCEGLSKGENVK' A
#
# COMPACT_ATOMS: atom_id res chain seq x y z
N MET A 1 1.19 -4.10 -18.56
CA MET A 1 2.46 -3.36 -18.65
C MET A 1 2.14 -1.90 -18.93
N SER A 2 2.26 -1.00 -17.96
CA SER A 2 2.18 0.43 -18.21
C SER A 2 3.60 1.01 -18.22
N ALA A 3 3.99 1.55 -19.38
CA ALA A 3 5.22 2.30 -19.58
C ALA A 3 5.31 3.44 -18.55
N ALA A 4 6.31 3.37 -17.66
CA ALA A 4 6.69 4.38 -16.66
C ALA A 4 5.54 5.29 -16.16
N GLY A 5 4.47 4.69 -15.65
CA GLY A 5 3.35 5.41 -15.01
C GLY A 5 3.63 5.63 -13.52
N THR A 6 3.16 6.75 -12.97
CA THR A 6 3.13 6.97 -11.53
C THR A 6 2.34 5.85 -10.85
N LEU A 7 2.98 5.09 -9.98
CA LEU A 7 2.30 4.09 -9.16
C LEU A 7 1.54 4.79 -8.04
N THR A 8 0.22 4.64 -8.02
CA THR A 8 -0.65 5.24 -7.02
C THR A 8 -1.04 4.23 -5.95
N ARG A 9 -1.57 4.73 -4.81
CA ARG A 9 -2.17 3.87 -3.77
C ARG A 9 -3.33 3.03 -4.32
N ALA A 10 -4.08 3.56 -5.28
CA ALA A 10 -5.16 2.83 -5.93
C ALA A 10 -4.62 1.64 -6.73
N ASP A 11 -3.49 1.80 -7.42
CA ASP A 11 -2.86 0.70 -8.17
C ASP A 11 -2.37 -0.42 -7.25
N LEU A 12 -1.83 -0.07 -6.07
CA LEU A 12 -1.45 -1.04 -5.04
C LEU A 12 -2.68 -1.79 -4.49
N ALA A 13 -3.76 -1.08 -4.17
CA ALA A 13 -5.00 -1.68 -3.69
C ALA A 13 -5.65 -2.59 -4.75
N GLU A 14 -5.65 -2.18 -6.02
CA GLU A 14 -6.13 -3.02 -7.13
C GLU A 14 -5.30 -4.29 -7.31
N SER A 15 -3.98 -4.19 -7.15
CA SER A 15 -3.09 -5.35 -7.22
C SER A 15 -3.39 -6.34 -6.08
N LEU A 16 -3.58 -5.85 -4.85
CA LEU A 16 -3.98 -6.68 -3.71
C LEU A 16 -5.35 -7.34 -3.91
N HIS A 17 -6.33 -6.61 -4.42
CA HIS A 17 -7.65 -7.15 -4.74
C HIS A 17 -7.57 -8.30 -5.75
N ARG A 18 -6.73 -8.14 -6.80
CA ARG A 18 -6.58 -9.13 -7.88
C ARG A 18 -5.75 -10.35 -7.48
N GLU A 19 -4.61 -10.13 -6.84
CA GLU A 19 -3.62 -11.19 -6.57
C GLU A 19 -3.90 -11.95 -5.27
N VAL A 20 -4.49 -11.29 -4.28
CA VAL A 20 -4.74 -11.88 -2.94
C VAL A 20 -6.23 -12.18 -2.73
N GLY A 21 -7.12 -11.58 -3.52
CA GLY A 21 -8.57 -11.81 -3.43
C GLY A 21 -9.25 -11.04 -2.29
N LEU A 22 -8.58 -10.04 -1.70
CA LEU A 22 -9.20 -9.14 -0.72
C LEU A 22 -10.33 -8.34 -1.37
N SER A 23 -11.33 -7.92 -0.59
CA SER A 23 -12.28 -6.92 -1.09
C SER A 23 -11.54 -5.62 -1.43
N ARG A 24 -12.07 -4.82 -2.37
CA ARG A 24 -11.47 -3.52 -2.73
C ARG A 24 -11.31 -2.61 -1.51
N ALA A 25 -12.29 -2.63 -0.60
CA ALA A 25 -12.27 -1.84 0.62
C ALA A 25 -11.17 -2.32 1.58
N ASP A 26 -11.01 -3.62 1.76
CA ASP A 26 -10.00 -4.17 2.66
C ASP A 26 -8.59 -4.02 2.10
N ALA A 27 -8.42 -4.16 0.78
CA ALA A 27 -7.16 -3.88 0.10
C ALA A 27 -6.73 -2.42 0.29
N ALA A 28 -7.64 -1.45 0.11
CA ALA A 28 -7.35 -0.04 0.32
C ALA A 28 -6.99 0.26 1.79
N ARG A 29 -7.74 -0.32 2.74
CA ARG A 29 -7.44 -0.17 4.18
C ARG A 29 -6.07 -0.73 4.55
N LEU A 30 -5.71 -1.89 4.00
CA LEU A 30 -4.42 -2.53 4.28
C LEU A 30 -3.25 -1.68 3.76
N VAL A 31 -3.36 -1.14 2.55
CA VAL A 31 -2.35 -0.23 1.99
C VAL A 31 -2.17 1.00 2.89
N GLU A 32 -3.26 1.62 3.32
CA GLU A 32 -3.20 2.81 4.19
C GLU A 32 -2.60 2.48 5.57
N GLN A 33 -2.97 1.34 6.17
CA GLN A 33 -2.42 0.90 7.44
C GLN A 33 -0.90 0.67 7.36
N ILE A 34 -0.42 -0.03 6.32
CA ILE A 34 1.01 -0.27 6.14
C ILE A 34 1.76 1.04 5.99
N LEU A 35 1.30 1.93 5.10
CA LEU A 35 1.94 3.24 4.91
C LEU A 35 1.92 4.08 6.19
N GLY A 36 0.81 4.05 6.93
CA GLY A 36 0.69 4.70 8.24
C GLY A 36 1.72 4.19 9.25
N HIS A 37 1.85 2.87 9.40
CA HIS A 37 2.84 2.26 10.28
C HIS A 37 4.28 2.58 9.87
N MET A 38 4.58 2.58 8.56
CA MET A 38 5.89 2.99 8.06
C MET A 38 6.20 4.45 8.42
N CYS A 39 5.27 5.36 8.15
CA CYS A 39 5.44 6.78 8.46
C CYS A 39 5.62 7.01 9.97
N GLU A 40 4.84 6.31 10.80
CA GLU A 40 4.96 6.40 12.26
C GLU A 40 6.34 5.95 12.74
N GLY A 41 6.81 4.77 12.32
CA GLY A 41 8.13 4.25 12.70
C GLY A 41 9.25 5.19 12.26
N LEU A 42 9.21 5.64 11.00
CA LEU A 42 10.19 6.60 10.48
C LEU A 42 10.19 7.92 11.27
N SER A 43 9.01 8.44 11.64
CA SER A 43 8.91 9.68 12.44
C SER A 43 9.54 9.57 13.83
N LYS A 44 9.60 8.35 14.39
CA LYS A 44 10.23 8.03 15.68
C LYS A 44 11.73 7.76 15.56
N GLY A 45 12.29 7.79 14.35
CA GLY A 45 13.68 7.41 14.08
C GLY A 45 13.92 5.90 14.11
N GLU A 46 12.85 5.10 14.07
CA GLU A 46 12.95 3.65 14.00
C GLU A 46 13.36 3.21 12.60
N ASN A 47 14.16 2.14 12.52
CA ASN A 47 14.49 1.54 11.24
C ASN A 47 13.32 0.69 10.73
N VAL A 48 12.75 1.06 9.59
CA VAL A 48 11.70 0.30 8.90
C VAL A 48 12.34 -0.52 7.78
N LYS A 49 12.22 -1.85 7.85
CA LYS A 49 12.83 -2.80 6.91
C LYS A 49 11.79 -3.51 6.06
#